data_AF-A0A9D6WWZ5-F1
#
_entry.id   AF-A0A9D6WWZ5-F1
#
_cell.length_a   1.000
_cell.length_b   1.000
_cell.length_c   1.000
_cell.angle_alpha   90.00
_cell.angle_beta   90.00
_cell.angle_gamma   90.00
#
_symmetry.space_group_name_H-M   'P 1'
#
loop_
_entity.id
_entity.type
_entity.pdbx_description
1 polymer ?
#
loop_
_entity_poly.entity_id
_entity_poly.type
_entity_poly.pdbx_seq_one_letter_code
_entity_poly.pdbx_strand_id
1 'polypeptide(L)'
;MSHHIEVDQSGRTDRFNEDTALAFSDGIQCAILLSAAVKRECYQKLRERNLSKKVAAVTIFAAGLVILCLAIHTWRGDSKPNKKVSVEELLRAC
;
A
#
# COMPACT_ATOMS: atom_id res chain seq x y z
N MET A 1 18.27 -4.85 17.11
CA MET A 1 18.41 -3.45 16.67
C MET A 1 17.04 -2.96 16.26
N SER A 2 16.61 -1.80 16.75
CA SER A 2 15.35 -1.19 16.32
C SER A 2 15.63 -0.42 15.03
N HIS A 3 14.94 -0.77 13.95
CA HIS A 3 14.97 0.02 12.71
C HIS A 3 13.79 0.99 12.77
N HIS A 4 14.08 2.28 12.88
CA HIS A 4 13.07 3.33 12.79
C HIS A 4 12.78 3.58 11.31
N ILE A 5 11.54 3.37 10.89
CA ILE A 5 11.09 3.58 9.51
C ILE A 5 10.01 4.65 9.54
N GLU A 6 10.23 5.71 8.79
CA GLU A 6 9.25 6.77 8.59
C GLU A 6 8.59 6.62 7.23
N VAL A 7 7.26 6.67 7.20
CA VAL A 7 6.46 6.52 5.98
C VAL A 7 5.53 7.71 5.83
N ASP A 8 5.62 8.38 4.70
CA ASP A 8 4.67 9.39 4.27
C ASP A 8 3.49 8.76 3.53
N GLN A 9 2.30 9.27 3.80
CA GLN A 9 1.07 8.87 3.15
C GLN A 9 0.40 10.07 2.49
N SER A 10 0.08 9.93 1.20
CA SER A 10 -0.83 10.83 0.48
C SER A 10 -2.16 10.12 0.25
N GLY A 11 -3.28 10.81 0.48
CA GLY A 11 -4.62 10.26 0.35
C GLY A 11 -4.93 9.17 1.39
N ARG A 12 -6.17 9.07 1.85
CA ARG A 12 -6.53 8.12 2.89
C ARG A 12 -6.85 6.73 2.32
N THR A 13 -6.34 5.69 2.98
CA THR A 13 -6.61 4.28 2.63
C THR A 13 -8.07 3.88 2.86
N ASP A 14 -8.79 4.54 3.77
CA ASP A 14 -10.22 4.34 4.02
C ASP A 14 -11.13 5.17 3.11
N ARG A 15 -10.55 6.03 2.26
CA ARG A 15 -11.22 6.71 1.16
C ARG A 15 -10.95 5.97 -0.14
N PHE A 16 -12.00 5.36 -0.68
CA PHE A 16 -11.90 4.48 -1.86
C PHE A 16 -12.11 5.22 -3.20
N ASN A 17 -12.28 6.53 -3.18
CA ASN A 17 -12.51 7.39 -4.34
C ASN A 17 -11.28 8.22 -4.74
N GLU A 18 -10.20 8.14 -3.98
CA GLU A 18 -8.93 8.84 -4.24
C GLU A 18 -7.78 7.83 -4.26
N ASP A 19 -6.73 8.13 -5.01
CA ASP A 19 -5.50 7.32 -4.97
C ASP A 19 -4.79 7.50 -3.62
N THR A 20 -4.02 6.50 -3.21
CA THR A 20 -3.13 6.61 -2.05
C THR A 20 -1.70 6.28 -2.46
N ALA A 21 -0.77 7.20 -2.17
CA ALA A 21 0.66 6.92 -2.27
C ALA A 21 1.23 6.65 -0.88
N LEU A 22 2.07 5.63 -0.75
CA LEU A 22 2.89 5.38 0.43
C LEU A 22 4.35 5.44 0.02
N ALA A 23 5.16 6.20 0.74
CA ALA A 23 6.57 6.41 0.43
C ALA A 23 7.40 6.44 1.72
N PHE A 24 8.65 6.02 1.66
CA PHE A 24 9.57 6.23 2.78
C PHE A 24 9.94 7.72 2.88
N SER A 25 10.02 8.22 4.13
CA SER A 25 10.36 9.62 4.42
C SER A 25 11.86 9.82 4.73
N ASP A 26 12.62 8.73 4.87
CA ASP A 26 14.02 8.69 5.35
C ASP A 26 15.09 8.74 4.22
N GLY A 27 14.80 9.44 3.12
CA GLY A 27 15.70 9.56 1.98
C GLY A 27 15.78 8.32 1.09
N ILE A 28 15.06 7.24 1.43
CA ILE A 28 14.87 6.09 0.56
C ILE A 28 13.88 6.45 -0.55
N GLN A 29 14.35 6.41 -1.80
CA GLN A 29 13.52 6.72 -2.98
C GLN A 29 12.63 5.54 -3.38
N CYS A 30 11.77 5.08 -2.47
CA CYS A 30 10.78 4.03 -2.73
C CYS A 30 9.37 4.47 -2.33
N ALA A 31 8.42 4.23 -3.22
CA ALA A 31 7.02 4.59 -3.10
C ALA A 31 6.17 3.63 -3.93
N ILE A 32 4.97 3.37 -3.44
CA ILE A 32 3.94 2.58 -4.11
C ILE A 32 2.68 3.41 -4.30
N LEU A 33 1.94 3.13 -5.36
CA LEU A 33 0.66 3.75 -5.64
C LEU A 33 -0.47 2.72 -5.55
N LEU A 34 -1.37 2.92 -4.60
CA LEU A 34 -2.64 2.21 -4.47
C LEU A 34 -3.72 3.05 -5.14
N SER A 35 -4.06 2.70 -6.39
CA SER A 35 -5.11 3.44 -7.10
C SER A 35 -6.48 3.28 -6.41
N ALA A 36 -7.36 4.26 -6.57
CA ALA A 36 -8.73 4.22 -6.08
C ALA A 36 -9.47 2.97 -6.57
N ALA A 37 -9.23 2.55 -7.81
CA ALA A 37 -9.80 1.33 -8.38
C ALA A 37 -9.30 0.07 -7.66
N VAL A 38 -7.98 -0.03 -7.45
CA VAL A 38 -7.36 -1.18 -6.76
C VAL A 38 -7.84 -1.28 -5.32
N LYS A 39 -7.89 -0.16 -4.60
CA LYS A 39 -8.42 -0.12 -3.23
C LYS A 39 -9.89 -0.54 -3.18
N ARG A 40 -10.73 -0.10 -4.12
CA ARG A 40 -12.15 -0.47 -4.19
C ARG A 40 -12.34 -1.96 -4.40
N GLU A 41 -11.64 -2.54 -5.38
CA GLU A 41 -11.79 -3.95 -5.69
C GLU A 41 -11.28 -4.82 -4.53
N CYS A 42 -10.12 -4.47 -3.96
CA CYS A 42 -9.60 -5.16 -2.78
C CYS A 42 -10.59 -5.05 -1.60
N TYR A 43 -11.14 -3.87 -1.36
CA TYR A 43 -12.16 -3.67 -0.32
C TYR A 43 -13.40 -4.54 -0.55
N GLN A 44 -13.90 -4.62 -1.79
CA GLN A 44 -15.05 -5.48 -2.13
C GLN A 44 -14.77 -6.95 -1.79
N LYS A 45 -13.59 -7.47 -2.15
CA LYS A 45 -13.23 -8.86 -1.81
C LYS A 45 -13.03 -9.09 -0.31
N LEU A 46 -12.55 -8.09 0.44
CA LEU A 46 -12.51 -8.16 1.91
C LEU A 46 -13.91 -8.10 2.54
N ARG A 47 -14.85 -7.39 1.92
CA ARG A 47 -16.26 -7.36 2.34
C ARG A 47 -16.97 -8.68 2.10
N GLU A 48 -16.65 -9.39 1.01
CA GLU A 48 -17.12 -10.76 0.76
C GLU A 48 -16.63 -11.73 1.84
N ARG A 49 -15.47 -11.44 2.48
CA ARG A 49 -14.96 -12.16 3.67
C ARG A 49 -15.56 -11.68 5.00
N ASN A 50 -16.62 -10.86 4.98
CA ASN A 50 -17.31 -10.29 6.14
C ASN A 50 -16.47 -9.33 7.03
N LEU A 51 -15.35 -8.77 6.53
CA LEU A 51 -14.58 -7.79 7.30
C LEU A 51 -15.35 -6.46 7.40
N SER A 52 -15.32 -5.82 8.57
CA SER A 52 -15.88 -4.47 8.72
C SER A 52 -15.11 -3.45 7.87
N LYS A 53 -15.73 -2.31 7.53
CA LYS A 53 -15.06 -1.25 6.76
C LYS A 53 -13.75 -0.79 7.41
N LYS A 54 -13.76 -0.61 8.73
CA LYS A 54 -12.60 -0.19 9.51
C LYS A 54 -11.48 -1.22 9.43
N VAL A 55 -11.81 -2.51 9.63
CA VAL A 55 -10.82 -3.59 9.55
C VAL A 55 -10.24 -3.67 8.14
N ALA A 56 -11.09 -3.69 7.11
CA ALA A 56 -10.63 -3.75 5.72
C ALA A 56 -9.72 -2.57 5.33
N ALA A 57 -10.01 -1.34 5.78
CA ALA A 57 -9.15 -0.19 5.51
C ALA A 57 -7.78 -0.29 6.19
N VAL A 58 -7.73 -0.77 7.45
CA VAL A 58 -6.47 -1.03 8.15
C VAL A 58 -5.70 -2.16 7.48
N THR A 59 -6.37 -3.23 7.06
CA THR A 59 -5.76 -4.34 6.33
C THR A 59 -5.14 -3.86 5.01
N ILE A 60 -5.85 -3.04 4.22
CA ILE A 60 -5.32 -2.45 2.98
C ILE A 60 -4.09 -1.57 3.25
N PHE A 61 -4.12 -0.79 4.34
CA PHE A 61 -2.96 0.03 4.74
C PHE A 61 -1.76 -0.83 5.13
N ALA A 62 -1.96 -1.82 6.00
CA ALA A 62 -0.90 -2.73 6.44
C ALA A 62 -0.30 -3.53 5.26
N ALA A 63 -1.16 -4.02 4.35
CA ALA A 63 -0.74 -4.68 3.12
C ALA A 63 0.11 -3.75 2.25
N GLY A 64 -0.30 -2.48 2.11
CA GLY A 64 0.48 -1.45 1.44
C GLY A 64 1.87 -1.27 2.06
N LEU A 65 1.99 -1.20 3.39
CA LEU A 65 3.28 -1.10 4.08
C LEU A 65 4.17 -2.33 3.82
N VAL A 66 3.61 -3.54 3.85
CA VAL A 66 4.35 -4.78 3.52
C VAL A 66 4.91 -4.71 2.10
N ILE A 67 4.08 -4.32 1.13
CA ILE A 67 4.50 -4.21 -0.28
C ILE A 67 5.59 -3.14 -0.44
N LEU A 68 5.45 -2.00 0.25
CA LEU A 68 6.45 -0.93 0.24
C LEU A 68 7.81 -1.42 0.77
N CYS A 69 7.82 -2.17 1.88
CA CYS A 69 9.04 -2.78 2.44
C CYS A 69 9.65 -3.84 1.51
N LEU A 70 8.82 -4.64 0.84
CA LEU A 70 9.30 -5.62 -0.15
C LEU A 70 9.85 -4.94 -1.41
N ALA A 71 9.28 -3.81 -1.81
CA ALA A 71 9.72 -3.06 -2.97
C ALA A 71 11.16 -2.52 -2.81
N ILE A 72 11.59 -2.14 -1.60
CA ILE A 72 13.00 -1.79 -1.32
C ILE A 72 13.93 -2.94 -1.70
N HIS A 73 13.61 -4.18 -1.30
CA HIS A 73 14.49 -5.33 -1.50
C HIS A 73 14.64 -5.70 -2.98
N THR A 74 13.70 -5.26 -3.83
CA THR A 74 13.75 -5.44 -5.28
C THR A 74 14.47 -4.30 -6.01
N TRP A 75 14.90 -3.23 -5.33
CA TRP A 75 15.54 -2.07 -5.94
C TRP A 75 17.04 -2.31 -6.18
N ARG A 76 17.44 -2.43 -7.45
CA ARG A 76 18.83 -2.41 -7.93
C ARG A 76 19.01 -1.31 -8.97
N GLY A 77 19.14 -0.06 -8.50
CA GLY A 77 19.58 1.08 -9.31
C GLY A 77 18.54 1.65 -10.30
N ASP A 78 18.47 2.98 -10.33
CA ASP A 78 18.01 3.83 -11.43
C ASP A 78 16.52 3.96 -11.80
N SER A 79 15.59 3.26 -11.16
CA SER A 79 14.16 3.45 -11.46
C SER A 79 13.43 4.29 -10.40
N LYS A 80 12.81 5.40 -10.85
CA LYS A 80 11.88 6.23 -10.05
C LYS A 80 10.79 5.35 -9.42
N PRO A 81 10.40 5.63 -8.17
CA PRO A 81 9.44 4.79 -7.46
C PRO A 81 8.01 5.04 -7.93
N ASN A 82 7.57 4.26 -8.91
CA ASN A 82 6.22 4.35 -9.48
C ASN A 82 5.54 2.97 -9.55
N LYS A 83 5.80 2.09 -8.57
CA LYS A 83 5.16 0.77 -8.58
C LYS A 83 3.67 0.93 -8.33
N LYS A 84 2.89 0.77 -9.39
CA LYS A 84 1.43 0.62 -9.30
C LYS A 84 1.14 -0.78 -8.79
N VAL A 85 0.46 -0.85 -7.65
CA VAL A 85 0.11 -2.13 -7.02
C VAL A 85 -1.14 -2.69 -7.72
N SER A 86 -1.12 -3.97 -8.08
CA SER A 86 -2.30 -4.66 -8.62
C SER A 86 -3.22 -5.12 -7.49
N VAL A 87 -4.47 -5.47 -7.83
CA VAL A 87 -5.43 -5.99 -6.84
C VAL A 87 -4.96 -7.31 -6.26
N GLU A 88 -4.42 -8.21 -7.09
CA GLU A 88 -3.91 -9.51 -6.67
C GLU A 88 -2.72 -9.36 -5.73
N GLU A 89 -1.81 -8.43 -6.02
CA GLU A 89 -0.66 -8.15 -5.17
C GLU A 89 -1.11 -7.62 -3.80
N LEU A 90 -2.05 -6.65 -3.79
CA LEU A 90 -2.60 -6.09 -2.57
C LEU A 90 -3.33 -7.14 -1.72
N LEU A 91 -4.16 -7.99 -2.34
CA LEU A 91 -4.91 -9.03 -1.65
C LEU A 91 -4.04 -10.15 -1.11
N ARG A 92 -2.92 -10.48 -1.75
CA ARG A 92 -1.97 -11.48 -1.23
C ARG A 92 -1.29 -11.01 0.05
N ALA A 93 -1.20 -9.70 0.25
CA ALA A 93 -0.65 -9.08 1.45
C ALA A 93 -1.72 -8.74 2.51
N CYS A 94 -3.00 -9.01 2.24
CA CYS A 94 -4.14 -8.81 3.15
C CYS A 94 -4.54 -10.11 3.87
#